data_AF-A0A1Y1LG01-F1
#
_entry.id   AF-A0A1Y1LG01-F1
#
_cell.length_a   1.000
_cell.length_b   1.000
_cell.length_c   1.000
_cell.angle_alpha   90.00
_cell.angle_beta   90.00
_cell.angle_gamma   90.00
#
_symmetry.space_group_name_H-M   'P 1'
#
loop_
_entity.id
_entity.type
_entity.pdbx_description
1 polymer ?
#
loop_
_entity_poly.entity_id
_entity_poly.type
_entity_poly.pdbx_seq_one_letter_code
_entity_poly.pdbx_strand_id
1 'polypeptide(L)'
;LLLDNDGLHTLPSGNRMGTKATKAAAGSVSLEDCQFHQCVKLGKFDTDRIISFVPPDGEFELMRYRATENVNLPFKVHAIVNEVGRTKVEYSIGVKANFGS
;
A
#
# COMPACT_ATOMS: atom_id res chain seq x y z
N LEU A 1 24.80 24.07 35.21
CA LEU A 1 26.08 24.70 34.84
C LEU A 1 26.91 23.60 34.18
N LEU A 2 26.65 23.37 32.89
CA LEU A 2 27.57 23.67 31.79
C LEU A 2 28.97 23.07 32.01
N LEU A 3 29.35 22.12 31.15
CA LEU A 3 30.36 22.37 30.14
C LEU A 3 30.22 21.35 29.01
N ASP A 4 30.15 21.90 27.80
CA ASP A 4 30.22 21.24 26.51
C ASP A 4 31.55 20.48 26.33
N ASN A 5 31.54 19.41 25.53
CA ASN A 5 32.74 19.02 24.79
C ASN A 5 32.37 18.32 23.48
N ASP A 6 32.50 19.08 22.40
CA ASP A 6 32.50 18.62 21.02
C ASP A 6 33.60 17.57 20.76
N GLY A 7 33.21 16.52 20.04
CA GLY A 7 34.10 15.46 19.56
C GLY A 7 33.54 14.85 18.27
N LEU A 8 33.69 15.58 17.17
CA LEU A 8 33.49 15.09 15.81
C LEU A 8 34.48 13.97 15.50
N HIS A 9 34.03 12.76 15.13
CA HIS A 9 34.76 11.91 14.18
C HIS A 9 33.86 10.81 13.55
N THR A 10 33.78 10.91 12.22
CA THR A 10 33.68 9.82 11.22
C THR A 10 32.36 9.06 11.02
N LEU A 11 31.73 9.37 9.88
CA LEU A 11 30.72 8.59 9.16
C LEU A 11 31.23 7.18 8.82
N PRO A 12 30.39 6.14 8.90
CA PRO A 12 30.40 5.07 7.93
C PRO A 12 29.33 5.35 6.88
N SER A 13 29.79 5.69 5.67
CA SER A 13 29.02 5.56 4.43
C SER A 13 28.43 4.14 4.36
N GLY A 14 27.12 4.05 4.57
CA GLY A 14 26.34 2.84 4.35
C GLY A 14 25.21 3.17 3.38
N ASN A 15 25.52 3.18 2.08
CA ASN A 15 24.54 3.19 1.00
C ASN A 15 23.70 1.90 1.08
N ARG A 16 22.71 1.88 1.97
CA ARG A 16 21.64 0.88 1.95
C ARG A 16 20.46 1.50 1.23
N MET A 17 20.51 1.49 -0.10
CA MET A 17 19.30 1.50 -0.93
C MET A 17 18.55 0.18 -0.69
N GLY A 18 18.04 0.00 0.54
CA GLY A 18 16.90 -0.85 0.75
C GLY A 18 15.71 0.00 0.37
N THR A 19 15.13 -0.23 -0.81
CA THR A 19 13.73 0.09 -1.05
C THR A 19 12.96 -0.47 0.13
N LYS A 20 12.62 0.38 1.11
CA LYS A 20 11.71 0.00 2.18
C LYS A 20 10.42 -0.36 1.45
N ALA A 21 10.20 -1.66 1.25
CA ALA A 21 8.95 -2.17 0.76
C ALA A 21 7.86 -1.50 1.62
N THR A 22 6.90 -0.87 0.97
CA THR A 22 5.75 -0.30 1.66
C THR A 22 5.16 -1.41 2.55
N LYS A 23 4.75 -1.11 3.79
CA LYS A 23 4.19 -2.11 4.73
C LYS A 23 3.12 -3.03 4.09
N ALA A 24 2.44 -2.54 3.05
CA ALA A 24 1.50 -3.29 2.21
C ALA A 24 2.12 -4.45 1.39
N ALA A 25 3.45 -4.54 1.25
CA ALA A 25 4.14 -5.69 0.67
C ALA A 25 4.43 -6.81 1.71
N ALA A 26 4.30 -6.51 3.01
CA ALA A 26 4.69 -7.40 4.10
C ALA A 26 3.55 -7.74 5.08
N GLY A 27 2.35 -7.17 4.91
CA GLY A 27 1.24 -7.36 5.82
C GLY A 27 -0.05 -7.55 5.05
N SER A 28 -0.72 -8.66 5.32
CA SER A 28 -2.05 -9.03 4.81
C SER A 28 -2.96 -7.83 4.54
N VAL A 29 -3.54 -7.78 3.34
CA VAL A 29 -4.66 -6.87 3.05
C VAL A 29 -5.80 -7.25 3.98
N SER A 30 -6.29 -6.30 4.79
CA SER A 30 -7.49 -6.50 5.61
C SER A 30 -8.73 -6.29 4.74
N LEU A 31 -9.62 -7.28 4.76
CA LEU A 31 -10.92 -7.20 4.11
C LEU A 31 -11.92 -6.67 5.14
N GLU A 32 -12.51 -5.51 4.90
CA GLU A 32 -13.45 -4.87 5.82
C GLU A 32 -14.86 -5.45 5.69
N ASP A 33 -15.35 -5.56 4.47
CA ASP A 33 -16.69 -6.07 4.16
C ASP A 33 -16.58 -7.10 3.05
N CYS A 34 -17.32 -8.20 3.21
CA CYS A 34 -17.32 -9.36 2.32
C CYS A 34 -18.76 -9.82 2.12
N GLN A 35 -19.23 -9.77 0.87
CA GLN A 35 -20.53 -10.28 0.46
C GLN A 35 -20.30 -11.53 -0.37
N PHE A 36 -20.97 -12.62 -0.02
CA PHE A 36 -20.79 -13.92 -0.65
C PHE A 36 -22.03 -14.35 -1.42
N HIS A 37 -21.83 -15.12 -2.47
CA HIS A 37 -22.90 -15.87 -3.10
C HIS A 37 -23.51 -16.89 -2.13
N GLN A 38 -24.80 -17.20 -2.30
CA GLN A 38 -25.55 -18.15 -1.46
C GLN A 38 -24.97 -19.58 -1.43
N CYS A 39 -24.07 -19.92 -2.35
CA CYS A 39 -23.44 -21.23 -2.38
C CYS A 39 -22.28 -21.40 -1.37
N VAL A 40 -21.89 -20.32 -0.67
CA VAL A 40 -20.80 -20.29 0.29
C VAL A 40 -21.26 -20.69 1.70
N LYS A 41 -20.49 -21.55 2.36
CA LYS A 41 -20.68 -21.97 3.77
C LYS A 41 -19.96 -20.99 4.70
N LEU A 42 -20.69 -19.99 5.20
CA LEU A 42 -20.13 -18.89 6.02
C LEU A 42 -19.41 -19.35 7.30
N GLY A 43 -19.87 -20.41 7.96
CA GLY A 43 -19.30 -20.83 9.25
C GLY A 43 -17.81 -21.20 9.25
N LYS A 44 -17.25 -21.60 8.10
CA LYS A 44 -15.80 -21.85 7.96
C LYS A 44 -15.00 -20.58 7.67
N PHE A 45 -15.63 -19.59 7.04
CA PHE A 45 -15.00 -18.31 6.76
C PHE A 45 -14.81 -17.51 8.05
N ASP A 46 -15.80 -17.51 8.93
CA ASP A 46 -15.72 -16.74 10.17
C ASP A 46 -14.61 -17.25 11.12
N THR A 47 -14.39 -18.57 11.14
CA THR A 47 -13.39 -19.21 12.02
C THR A 47 -11.98 -19.18 11.43
N ASP A 48 -11.85 -19.64 10.18
CA ASP A 48 -10.53 -19.96 9.58
C ASP A 48 -10.19 -19.07 8.38
N ARG A 49 -11.07 -18.13 8.01
CA ARG A 49 -11.01 -17.38 6.74
C ARG A 49 -11.04 -18.28 5.51
N ILE A 50 -11.64 -19.48 5.62
CA ILE A 50 -11.78 -20.45 4.52
C ILE A 50 -13.15 -20.28 3.84
N ILE A 51 -13.12 -20.03 2.52
CA ILE A 51 -14.34 -19.98 1.68
C ILE A 51 -14.61 -21.37 1.11
N SER A 52 -15.68 -22.02 1.57
CA SER A 52 -16.10 -23.34 1.07
C SER A 52 -17.45 -23.22 0.35
N PHE A 53 -17.57 -23.70 -0.88
CA PHE A 53 -18.79 -23.58 -1.68
C PHE A 53 -18.98 -24.73 -2.68
N VAL A 54 -20.20 -24.86 -3.21
CA VAL A 54 -20.51 -25.71 -4.37
C VAL A 54 -20.88 -24.77 -5.54
N PRO A 55 -20.10 -24.69 -6.63
CA PRO A 55 -20.34 -23.73 -7.69
C PRO A 55 -21.67 -24.00 -8.42
N PRO A 56 -22.46 -22.96 -8.75
CA PRO A 56 -23.47 -23.02 -9.80
C PRO A 56 -22.84 -23.29 -11.17
N ASP A 57 -23.65 -23.73 -12.13
CA ASP A 57 -23.21 -23.87 -13.51
C ASP A 57 -23.02 -22.50 -14.18
N GLY A 58 -21.91 -22.33 -14.90
CA GLY A 58 -21.59 -21.11 -15.64
C GLY A 58 -20.83 -20.04 -14.83
N GLU A 59 -20.82 -18.82 -15.36
CA GLU A 59 -20.15 -17.68 -14.74
C GLU A 59 -21.02 -17.08 -13.62
N PHE A 60 -20.43 -16.87 -12.44
CA PHE A 60 -21.11 -16.23 -11.32
C PHE A 60 -20.13 -15.44 -10.44
N GLU A 61 -20.65 -14.44 -9.73
CA GLU A 61 -19.87 -13.69 -8.75
C GLU A 61 -19.83 -14.45 -7.43
N LEU A 62 -18.67 -15.01 -7.07
CA LEU A 62 -18.50 -15.74 -5.81
C LEU A 62 -18.54 -14.80 -4.59
N MET A 63 -17.87 -13.66 -4.70
CA MET A 63 -17.65 -12.75 -3.60
C MET A 63 -17.40 -11.32 -4.09
N ARG A 64 -17.96 -10.35 -3.39
CA ARG A 64 -17.63 -8.93 -3.48
C ARG A 64 -17.00 -8.49 -2.18
N TYR A 65 -15.94 -7.69 -2.25
CA TYR A 65 -15.25 -7.24 -1.04
C TYR A 65 -14.79 -5.79 -1.13
N ARG A 66 -14.52 -5.22 0.03
CA ARG A 66 -13.89 -3.91 0.18
C ARG A 66 -12.61 -4.04 1.00
N ALA A 67 -11.52 -3.51 0.46
CA ALA A 67 -10.24 -3.37 1.15
C ALA A 67 -9.83 -1.90 1.16
N THR A 68 -9.54 -1.36 2.33
CA THR A 68 -9.22 0.07 2.55
C THR A 68 -7.82 0.25 3.16
N GLU A 69 -7.32 -0.75 3.88
CA GLU A 69 -6.01 -0.72 4.51
C GLU A 69 -5.01 -1.58 3.73
N ASN A 70 -3.73 -1.22 3.85
CA ASN A 70 -2.61 -1.97 3.27
C ASN A 70 -2.73 -2.22 1.76
N VAL A 71 -3.40 -1.33 1.03
CA VAL A 71 -3.48 -1.39 -0.45
C VAL A 71 -2.18 -0.87 -1.06
N ASN A 72 -1.54 -1.70 -1.89
CA ASN A 72 -0.41 -1.26 -2.70
C ASN A 72 -0.92 -0.44 -3.89
N LEU A 73 -0.70 0.88 -3.83
CA LEU A 73 -1.02 1.74 -4.96
C LEU A 73 -0.07 1.44 -6.14
N PRO A 74 -0.60 1.21 -7.36
CA PRO A 74 0.23 0.85 -8.52
C PRO A 74 1.12 2.00 -8.99
N PHE A 75 0.73 3.24 -8.71
CA PHE A 75 1.49 4.44 -9.05
C PHE A 75 1.56 5.39 -7.86
N LYS A 76 2.72 6.01 -7.70
CA LYS A 76 2.93 7.14 -6.80
C LYS A 76 3.20 8.38 -7.63
N VAL A 77 2.39 9.42 -7.40
CA VAL A 77 2.54 10.72 -8.05
C VAL A 77 3.22 11.68 -7.08
N HIS A 78 4.26 12.36 -7.57
CA HIS A 78 4.95 13.44 -6.89
C HIS A 78 4.78 14.72 -7.71
N ALA A 79 3.87 15.58 -7.28
CA ALA A 79 3.58 16.83 -7.95
C ALA A 79 4.26 17.99 -7.22
N ILE A 80 4.95 18.84 -7.96
CA ILE A 80 5.49 20.12 -7.50
C ILE A 80 4.83 21.21 -8.31
N VAL A 81 4.27 22.21 -7.64
CA VAL A 81 3.64 23.38 -8.24
C VAL A 81 4.44 24.60 -7.82
N ASN A 82 4.95 25.34 -8.79
CA ASN A 82 5.74 26.54 -8.57
C ASN A 82 5.08 27.72 -9.27
N GLU A 83 4.55 28.66 -8.50
CA GLU A 83 4.04 29.92 -9.04
C GLU A 83 5.20 30.89 -9.27
N VAL A 84 5.36 31.37 -10.50
CA VAL A 84 6.43 32.29 -10.90
C VAL A 84 5.81 33.65 -11.21
N GLY A 85 5.85 34.56 -10.25
CA GLY A 85 5.20 35.87 -10.36
C GLY A 85 3.68 35.76 -10.25
N ARG A 86 2.92 36.59 -10.99
CA ARG A 86 1.44 36.61 -10.92
C ARG A 86 0.74 35.93 -12.09
N THR A 87 1.48 35.59 -13.14
CA THR A 87 0.92 35.19 -14.44
C THR A 87 1.40 33.84 -14.93
N LYS A 88 2.35 33.20 -14.23
CA LYS A 88 2.93 31.93 -14.63
C LYS A 88 2.89 30.94 -13.46
N VAL A 89 2.54 29.71 -13.77
CA VAL A 89 2.66 28.56 -12.87
C VAL A 89 3.36 27.44 -13.61
N GLU A 90 4.35 26.83 -12.99
CA GLU A 90 5.08 25.67 -13.48
C GLU A 90 4.71 24.43 -12.69
N TYR A 91 4.40 23.35 -13.39
CA TYR A 91 4.06 22.06 -12.80
C TYR A 91 5.13 21.05 -13.16
N SER A 92 5.76 20.43 -12.15
CA SER A 92 6.67 19.30 -12.33
C SER A 92 6.05 18.05 -11.70
N ILE A 93 5.65 17.11 -12.54
CA ILE A 93 4.90 15.91 -12.13
C ILE A 93 5.76 14.68 -12.38
N GLY A 94 6.25 14.05 -11.32
CA GLY A 94 6.90 12.75 -11.35
C GLY A 94 5.90 11.63 -11.09
N VAL A 95 5.87 10.61 -11.94
CA VAL A 95 5.04 9.41 -11.74
C VAL A 95 5.96 8.20 -11.64
N LYS A 96 5.83 7.43 -10.56
CA LYS A 96 6.59 6.21 -10.32
C LYS A 96 5.65 5.01 -10.22
N ALA A 97 5.90 3.98 -11.04
CA ALA A 97 5.24 2.69 -10.91
C ALA A 97 5.78 1.92 -9.69
N ASN A 98 4.89 1.23 -8.98
CA ASN A 98 5.19 0.45 -7.77
C ASN A 98 4.68 -1.00 -7.92
N PHE A 99 4.93 -1.61 -9.07
CA PHE A 99 4.72 -3.04 -9.28
C PHE A 99 5.92 -3.81 -8.70
N GLY A 100 5.67 -4.98 -8.10
CA GLY A 100 6.74 -5.89 -7.69
C GLY A 100 7.53 -6.37 -8.91
N SER A 101 8.85 -6.53 -8.77
CA SER A 101 9.71 -7.19 -9.75
C SER A 101 9.59 -8.70 -9.66
#